data_AF-A0A7C3CPG9-F1
#
_entry.id   AF-A0A7C3CPG9-F1
#
_cell.length_a   1.000
_cell.length_b   1.000
_cell.length_c   1.000
_cell.angle_alpha   90.00
_cell.angle_beta   90.00
_cell.angle_gamma   90.00
#
_symmetry.space_group_name_H-M   'P 1'
#
loop_
_entity.id
_entity.type
_entity.pdbx_description
1 polymer ?
#
loop_
_entity_poly.entity_id
_entity_poly.type
_entity_poly.pdbx_seq_one_letter_code
_entity_poly.pdbx_strand_id
1 'polypeptide(L)'
;MVMSAEYERDACRELLGQLSDYLDGELEEAICAELEAHLAQCPDCRVMVDTTRKTITLYRVSAADALPPDVETRLYKVLQLT
;
A
#
# COMPACT_ATOMS: atom_id res chain seq x y z
N MET A 1 -7.59 -33.73 -7.12
CA MET A 1 -7.57 -32.64 -6.12
C MET A 1 -6.39 -31.68 -6.35
N VAL A 2 -6.04 -31.38 -7.61
CA VAL A 2 -4.87 -30.53 -7.96
C VAL A 2 -5.31 -29.17 -8.53
N MET A 3 -6.52 -29.08 -9.11
CA MET A 3 -7.07 -27.86 -9.71
C MET A 3 -7.37 -26.73 -8.71
N SER A 4 -7.68 -27.04 -7.45
CA SER A 4 -8.09 -26.02 -6.46
C SER A 4 -6.91 -25.21 -5.91
N ALA A 5 -5.78 -25.88 -5.63
CA ALA A 5 -4.61 -25.25 -5.03
C ALA A 5 -3.79 -24.40 -6.03
N GLU A 6 -3.91 -24.65 -7.33
CA GLU A 6 -3.31 -23.81 -8.37
C GLU A 6 -4.10 -22.51 -8.57
N TYR A 7 -5.44 -22.63 -8.63
CA TYR A 7 -6.34 -21.49 -8.77
C TYR A 7 -6.24 -20.52 -7.59
N GLU A 8 -6.12 -21.04 -6.36
CA GLU A 8 -5.89 -20.22 -5.16
C GLU A 8 -4.59 -19.40 -5.24
N ARG A 9 -3.51 -19.98 -5.81
CA ARG A 9 -2.23 -19.27 -5.96
C ARG A 9 -2.27 -18.16 -7.00
N ASP A 10 -2.99 -18.37 -8.10
CA ASP A 10 -3.14 -17.37 -9.14
C ASP A 10 -3.99 -16.19 -8.67
N ALA A 11 -5.09 -16.46 -7.95
CA ALA A 11 -5.89 -15.41 -7.31
C ALA A 11 -5.09 -14.60 -6.26
N CYS A 12 -4.24 -15.27 -5.47
CA CYS A 12 -3.34 -14.58 -4.54
C CYS A 12 -2.30 -13.71 -5.28
N ARG A 13 -1.83 -14.14 -6.46
CA ARG A 13 -0.87 -13.38 -7.27
C ARG A 13 -1.53 -12.15 -7.89
N GLU A 14 -2.75 -12.29 -8.36
CA GLU A 14 -3.54 -11.18 -8.90
C GLU A 14 -3.78 -10.11 -7.83
N LEU A 15 -4.15 -10.53 -6.62
CA LEU A 15 -4.25 -9.66 -5.44
C LEU A 15 -2.96 -8.86 -5.19
N LEU A 16 -1.81 -9.53 -5.19
CA LEU A 16 -0.52 -8.85 -4.97
C LEU A 16 -0.24 -7.79 -6.04
N GLY A 17 -0.76 -7.97 -7.27
CA GLY A 17 -0.66 -6.98 -8.33
C GLY A 17 -1.46 -5.71 -8.07
N GLN A 18 -2.58 -5.81 -7.35
CA GLN A 18 -3.50 -4.69 -7.06
C GLN A 18 -3.26 -4.06 -5.67
N LEU A 19 -2.32 -4.60 -4.90
CA LEU A 19 -2.13 -4.24 -3.50
C LEU A 19 -1.70 -2.78 -3.29
N SER A 20 -0.89 -2.21 -4.18
CA SER A 20 -0.45 -0.81 -4.05
C SER A 20 -1.63 0.13 -4.16
N ASP A 21 -2.36 0.07 -5.27
CA ASP A 21 -3.54 0.90 -5.55
C ASP A 21 -4.61 0.74 -4.45
N TYR A 22 -4.79 -0.47 -3.93
CA TYR A 22 -5.68 -0.72 -2.80
C TYR A 22 -5.24 -0.01 -1.51
N LEU A 23 -3.94 -0.08 -1.17
CA LEU A 23 -3.40 0.55 0.04
C LEU A 23 -3.38 2.08 -0.05
N ASP A 24 -3.19 2.61 -1.25
CA ASP A 24 -3.20 4.05 -1.55
C ASP A 24 -4.63 4.60 -1.70
N GLY A 25 -5.63 3.73 -1.86
CA GLY A 25 -7.04 4.10 -2.00
C GLY A 25 -7.42 4.57 -3.41
N GLU A 26 -6.63 4.19 -4.41
CA GLU A 26 -6.79 4.56 -5.82
C GLU A 26 -7.41 3.42 -6.66
N LEU A 27 -7.65 2.27 -6.05
CA LEU A 27 -8.27 1.11 -6.72
C LEU A 27 -9.76 1.36 -7.01
N GLU A 28 -10.20 0.98 -8.20
CA GLU A 28 -11.60 1.07 -8.62
C GLU A 28 -12.53 0.28 -7.67
N GLU A 29 -13.69 0.83 -7.34
CA GLU A 29 -14.63 0.26 -6.34
C GLU A 29 -15.01 -1.20 -6.62
N ALA A 30 -15.25 -1.54 -7.89
CA ALA A 30 -15.59 -2.90 -8.28
C ALA A 30 -14.47 -3.89 -7.97
N ILE A 31 -13.23 -3.52 -8.26
CA ILE A 31 -12.04 -4.34 -8.03
C ILE A 31 -11.73 -4.40 -6.53
N CYS A 32 -11.95 -3.29 -5.82
CA CYS A 32 -11.84 -3.23 -4.37
C CYS A 32 -12.76 -4.24 -3.68
N ALA A 33 -14.01 -4.38 -4.14
CA ALA A 33 -14.95 -5.36 -3.61
C ALA A 33 -14.51 -6.82 -3.85
N GLU A 34 -13.98 -7.13 -5.04
CA GLU A 34 -13.42 -8.45 -5.36
C GLU A 34 -12.22 -8.78 -4.47
N LEU A 35 -11.35 -7.79 -4.27
CA LEU A 35 -10.19 -7.88 -3.41
C LEU A 35 -10.59 -8.16 -1.95
N GLU A 36 -11.57 -7.42 -1.42
CA GLU A 36 -12.09 -7.64 -0.08
C GLU A 36 -12.72 -9.03 0.10
N ALA A 37 -13.44 -9.52 -0.92
CA ALA A 37 -14.00 -10.86 -0.92
C ALA A 37 -12.92 -11.95 -0.89
N HIS A 38 -11.77 -11.73 -1.53
CA HIS A 38 -10.61 -12.60 -1.44
C HIS A 38 -9.99 -12.57 -0.04
N LEU A 39 -9.76 -11.37 0.52
CA LEU A 39 -9.18 -11.20 1.87
C LEU A 39 -10.04 -11.84 2.98
N ALA A 40 -11.36 -11.92 2.77
CA ALA A 40 -12.27 -12.61 3.69
C ALA A 40 -12.04 -14.14 3.72
N GLN A 41 -11.48 -14.71 2.65
CA GLN A 41 -11.35 -16.16 2.46
C GLN A 41 -9.90 -16.66 2.51
N CYS A 42 -8.91 -15.77 2.32
CA CYS A 42 -7.48 -16.13 2.28
C CYS A 42 -6.69 -15.50 3.45
N PRO A 43 -6.36 -16.29 4.49
CA PRO A 43 -5.59 -15.81 5.64
C PRO A 43 -4.19 -15.29 5.28
N ASP A 44 -3.51 -15.92 4.34
CA ASP A 44 -2.14 -15.56 3.95
C ASP A 44 -2.09 -14.17 3.33
N CYS A 45 -3.01 -13.90 2.40
CA CYS A 45 -3.17 -12.60 1.79
C CYS A 45 -3.58 -11.52 2.80
N ARG A 46 -4.47 -11.85 3.73
CA ARG A 46 -4.83 -10.94 4.82
C ARG A 46 -3.63 -10.56 5.68
N VAL A 47 -2.79 -11.54 6.05
CA VAL A 47 -1.55 -11.27 6.79
C VAL A 47 -0.64 -10.33 5.99
N MET A 48 -0.47 -10.55 4.69
CA MET A 48 0.35 -9.70 3.81
C MET A 48 -0.17 -8.25 3.74
N VAL A 49 -1.48 -8.05 3.57
CA VAL A 49 -2.08 -6.70 3.55
C VAL A 49 -1.88 -6.00 4.90
N ASP A 50 -2.15 -6.71 6.00
CA ASP A 50 -2.04 -6.16 7.35
C ASP A 50 -0.59 -5.78 7.71
N THR A 51 0.39 -6.62 7.38
CA THR A 51 1.81 -6.30 7.63
C THR A 51 2.30 -5.16 6.75
N THR A 52 1.88 -5.10 5.49
CA THR A 52 2.23 -3.99 4.60
C THR A 52 1.65 -2.68 5.12
N ARG A 53 0.37 -2.66 5.51
CA ARG A 53 -0.29 -1.48 6.10
C ARG A 53 0.42 -1.01 7.37
N LYS A 54 0.78 -1.94 8.28
CA LYS A 54 1.54 -1.62 9.49
C LYS A 54 2.91 -1.03 9.17
N THR A 55 3.60 -1.56 8.15
CA THR A 55 4.90 -1.05 7.71
C THR A 55 4.77 0.40 7.24
N ILE A 56 3.77 0.70 6.40
CA ILE A 56 3.46 2.07 5.96
C ILE A 56 3.18 2.99 7.16
N THR A 57 2.35 2.55 8.11
CA THR A 57 2.06 3.31 9.33
C THR A 57 3.32 3.62 10.13
N LEU A 58 4.20 2.63 10.33
CA LEU A 58 5.46 2.83 11.05
C LEU A 58 6.34 3.87 10.38
N TYR A 59 6.50 3.80 9.04
CA TYR A 59 7.27 4.80 8.28
C TYR A 59 6.69 6.21 8.40
N ARG A 60 5.37 6.35 8.30
CA ARG A 60 4.69 7.66 8.42
C ARG A 60 4.88 8.28 9.80
N VAL A 61 4.90 7.47 10.85
CA VAL A 61 5.08 7.94 12.24
C VAL A 61 6.57 8.20 12.54
N SER A 62 7.48 7.39 12.00
CA SER A 62 8.92 7.54 12.22
C SER A 62 9.56 8.66 11.42
N ALA A 63 8.94 9.10 10.32
CA ALA A 63 9.44 10.19 9.46
C ALA A 63 9.26 11.61 10.09
N ALA A 64 9.15 11.69 11.41
CA ALA A 64 8.83 12.90 12.14
C ALA A 64 10.04 13.79 12.47
N ASP A 65 11.13 13.71 11.71
CA ASP A 65 12.15 14.74 11.76
C ASP A 65 11.62 15.95 11.00
N ALA A 66 11.18 16.96 11.74
CA ALA A 66 10.74 18.23 11.17
C ALA A 66 11.87 18.80 10.30
N LEU A 67 11.54 19.18 9.06
CA LEU A 67 12.49 19.85 8.18
C LEU A 67 13.03 21.09 8.89
N PRO A 68 14.37 21.28 8.99
CA PRO A 68 14.91 22.47 9.61
C PRO A 68 14.39 23.74 8.90
N PRO A 69 13.97 24.78 9.65
CA PRO A 69 13.34 25.96 9.05
C PRO A 69 14.22 26.70 8.03
N ASP A 70 15.54 26.57 8.14
CA ASP A 70 16.49 27.20 7.22
C ASP A 70 16.51 26.52 5.85
N VAL A 71 16.11 25.26 5.74
CA VAL A 71 16.11 24.50 4.49
C VAL A 71 15.06 25.06 3.53
N GLU A 72 13.86 25.37 4.02
CA GLU A 72 12.80 26.02 3.21
C GLU A 72 13.28 27.38 2.70
N THR A 73 13.82 28.21 3.59
CA THR A 73 14.32 29.54 3.24
C THR A 73 15.43 29.47 2.17
N ARG A 74 16.36 28.52 2.30
CA ARG A 74 17.44 28.30 1.33
C ARG A 74 16.91 27.80 0.00
N LEU A 75 15.91 26.92 0.00
CA LEU A 75 15.29 26.39 -1.20
C LEU A 75 14.62 27.50 -2.02
N TYR A 76 13.79 28.34 -1.37
CA TYR A 76 13.07 29.43 -2.04
C TYR A 76 14.04 30.44 -2.68
N LYS A 77 15.15 30.72 -1.99
CA LYS A 77 16.21 31.58 -2.51
C LYS A 77 16.88 31.02 -3.78
N VAL A 78 17.11 29.71 -3.84
CA VAL A 78 17.69 29.05 -5.03
C VAL A 78 16.70 29.03 -6.18
N LEU A 79 15.42 28.77 -5.89
CA LEU A 79 14.35 28.70 -6.88
C LEU A 79 13.86 30.09 -7.34
N GLN A 80 14.36 31.18 -6.75
CA GLN A 80 13.92 32.56 -7.03
C GLN A 80 12.42 32.76 -6.80
N LEU A 81 11.86 32.07 -5.80
CA LEU A 81 10.45 32.15 -5.39
C LEU A 81 10.23 33.12 -4.21
N THR A 82 11.27 33.87 -3.85
CA THR A 82 11.30 34.99 -2.90
C THR A 82 11.95 36.19 -3.55
#